data_AF-A0A7Y0JAG2-F1
#
_entry.id   AF-A0A7Y0JAG2-F1
#
_cell.length_a   1.000
_cell.length_b   1.000
_cell.length_c   1.000
_cell.angle_alpha   90.00
_cell.angle_beta   90.00
_cell.angle_gamma   90.00
#
_symmetry.space_group_name_H-M   'P 1'
#
loop_
_entity.id
_entity.type
_entity.pdbx_description
1 polymer ?
#
loop_
_entity_poly.entity_id
_entity_poly.type
_entity_poly.pdbx_seq_one_letter_code
_entity_poly.pdbx_strand_id
1 'polypeptide(L)'
;MVADPSPALREVLTQLAQAVGQYEEKASYAEDHDRWSLYHAAMDTSTALPLLFKAVSLEPDGPLASGVVGDVLERVPGDERQRWIRLLSPAVRGFSERRAHDLEVLESLKQGAVSAEAVDDLIASWSDWLQRRAIDATTDQDVLRVVSRKGRTKKIRQAAVNALRHD
;
A
#
# COMPACT_ATOMS: atom_id res chain seq x y z
N MET A 1 -21.14 10.46 12.60
CA MET A 1 -21.37 9.15 13.23
C MET A 1 -21.20 8.12 12.14
N VAL A 2 -20.22 7.22 12.31
CA VAL A 2 -20.06 6.09 11.40
C VAL A 2 -21.25 5.18 11.62
N ALA A 3 -21.88 4.72 10.55
CA ALA A 3 -22.97 3.77 10.66
C ALA A 3 -22.42 2.45 11.21
N ASP A 4 -23.15 1.86 12.15
CA ASP A 4 -22.89 0.52 12.66
C ASP A 4 -22.64 -0.46 11.50
N PRO A 5 -21.62 -1.35 11.59
CA PRO A 5 -21.34 -2.31 10.52
C PRO A 5 -22.58 -3.16 10.24
N SER A 6 -22.84 -3.39 8.96
CA SER A 6 -23.94 -4.26 8.54
C SER A 6 -23.80 -5.67 9.16
N PRO A 7 -24.89 -6.43 9.34
CA PRO A 7 -24.80 -7.80 9.86
C PRO A 7 -23.83 -8.69 9.07
N ALA A 8 -23.80 -8.53 7.74
CA ALA A 8 -22.87 -9.23 6.85
C ALA A 8 -21.41 -8.82 7.11
N LEU A 9 -21.13 -7.53 7.31
CA LEU A 9 -19.79 -7.08 7.66
C LEU A 9 -19.37 -7.61 9.03
N ARG A 10 -20.26 -7.57 10.04
CA ARG A 10 -19.96 -8.12 11.38
C ARG A 10 -19.58 -9.58 11.32
N GLU A 11 -20.33 -10.41 10.59
CA GLU A 11 -20.02 -11.83 10.43
C GLU A 11 -18.62 -12.05 9.84
N VAL A 12 -18.26 -11.28 8.80
CA VAL A 12 -16.94 -11.38 8.19
C VAL A 12 -15.84 -10.89 9.12
N LEU A 13 -16.07 -9.82 9.89
CA LEU A 13 -15.13 -9.32 10.89
C LEU A 13 -14.89 -10.36 12.00
N THR A 14 -15.94 -11.05 12.46
CA THR A 14 -15.81 -12.16 13.40
C THR A 14 -14.94 -13.29 12.84
N GLN A 15 -15.19 -13.71 11.60
CA GLN A 15 -14.36 -14.74 10.94
C GLN A 15 -12.91 -14.27 10.76
N LEU A 16 -12.72 -12.99 10.41
CA LEU A 16 -11.40 -12.39 10.24
C LEU A 16 -10.64 -12.37 11.57
N ALA A 17 -11.30 -11.96 12.66
CA ALA A 17 -10.73 -11.94 14.00
C ALA A 17 -10.33 -13.33 14.49
N GLN A 18 -11.13 -14.35 14.18
CA GLN A 18 -10.75 -15.75 14.44
C GLN A 18 -9.52 -16.16 13.64
N ALA A 19 -9.45 -15.80 12.36
CA ALA A 19 -8.32 -16.14 11.48
C ALA A 19 -6.99 -15.50 11.92
N VAL A 20 -7.04 -14.33 12.58
CA VAL A 20 -5.84 -13.64 13.09
C VAL A 20 -5.61 -13.82 14.60
N GLY A 21 -6.43 -14.64 15.28
CA GLY A 21 -6.28 -14.93 16.71
C GLY A 21 -6.66 -13.77 17.65
N GLN A 22 -7.47 -12.82 17.18
CA GLN A 22 -7.95 -11.64 17.94
C GLN A 22 -9.46 -11.69 18.22
N TYR A 23 -10.02 -12.89 18.32
CA TYR A 23 -11.45 -13.07 18.53
C TYR A 23 -11.88 -12.71 19.96
N GLU A 24 -12.89 -11.87 20.07
CA GLU A 24 -13.62 -11.59 21.30
C GLU A 24 -15.11 -11.82 21.08
N GLU A 25 -15.77 -12.55 22.01
CA GLU A 25 -17.17 -12.98 21.87
C GLU A 25 -18.17 -11.80 21.76
N LYS A 26 -17.80 -10.61 22.25
CA LYS A 26 -18.67 -9.42 22.29
C LYS A 26 -18.09 -8.21 21.56
N ALA A 27 -17.14 -8.40 20.63
CA ALA A 27 -16.61 -7.30 19.84
C ALA A 27 -17.71 -6.66 18.96
N SER A 28 -17.88 -5.34 19.06
CA SER A 28 -18.88 -4.60 18.30
C SER A 28 -18.38 -4.18 16.92
N TYR A 29 -17.07 -3.88 16.80
CA TYR A 29 -16.42 -3.30 15.61
C TYR A 29 -17.13 -2.05 15.06
N ALA A 30 -17.89 -1.35 15.90
CA ALA A 30 -18.62 -0.14 15.53
C ALA A 30 -17.65 1.03 15.26
N GLU A 31 -16.51 1.03 15.95
CA GLU A 31 -15.48 2.06 15.79
C GLU A 31 -14.52 1.72 14.64
N ASP A 32 -14.19 2.72 13.83
CA ASP A 32 -13.23 2.57 12.73
C ASP A 32 -11.85 2.13 13.22
N HIS A 33 -11.48 2.53 14.44
CA HIS A 33 -10.21 2.17 15.04
C HIS A 33 -10.08 0.66 15.31
N ASP A 34 -11.17 0.03 15.77
CA ASP A 34 -11.22 -1.42 15.99
C ASP A 34 -11.11 -2.16 14.65
N ARG A 35 -11.87 -1.71 13.64
CA ARG A 35 -11.82 -2.28 12.30
C ARG A 35 -10.44 -2.11 11.66
N TRP A 36 -9.85 -0.92 11.77
CA TRP A 36 -8.49 -0.65 11.29
C TRP A 36 -7.47 -1.59 11.91
N SER A 37 -7.49 -1.75 13.24
CA SER A 37 -6.56 -2.61 13.96
C SER A 37 -6.67 -4.07 13.51
N LEU A 38 -7.90 -4.57 13.33
CA LEU A 38 -8.16 -5.91 12.83
C LEU A 38 -7.72 -6.08 11.37
N TYR A 39 -8.03 -5.12 10.50
CA TYR A 39 -7.61 -5.14 9.10
C TYR A 39 -6.09 -5.16 8.97
N HIS A 40 -5.39 -4.33 9.75
CA HIS A 40 -3.94 -4.30 9.75
C HIS A 40 -3.35 -5.64 10.20
N ALA A 41 -3.89 -6.27 11.25
CA ALA A 41 -3.45 -7.60 11.68
C ALA A 41 -3.66 -8.67 10.59
N ALA A 42 -4.77 -8.57 9.84
CA ALA A 42 -5.07 -9.49 8.74
C ALA A 42 -4.14 -9.33 7.54
N MET A 43 -3.62 -8.12 7.26
CA MET A 43 -2.68 -7.90 6.16
C MET A 43 -1.40 -8.71 6.31
N ASP A 44 -0.94 -8.92 7.55
CA ASP A 44 0.28 -9.65 7.84
C ASP A 44 0.04 -11.17 7.93
N THR A 45 -1.20 -11.62 7.75
CA THR A 45 -1.62 -13.03 7.78
C THR A 45 -2.12 -13.48 6.41
N SER A 46 -1.28 -14.17 5.63
CA SER A 46 -1.59 -14.54 4.23
C SER A 46 -2.90 -15.32 4.07
N THR A 47 -3.22 -16.22 5.02
CA THR A 47 -4.46 -17.01 5.02
C THR A 47 -5.71 -16.18 5.33
N ALA A 48 -5.56 -14.99 5.92
CA ALA A 48 -6.65 -14.08 6.24
C ALA A 48 -6.99 -13.11 5.09
N LEU A 49 -6.12 -12.97 4.08
CA LEU A 49 -6.33 -12.04 2.96
C LEU A 49 -7.67 -12.23 2.22
N PRO A 50 -8.17 -13.46 1.97
CA PRO A 50 -9.50 -13.62 1.37
C PRO A 50 -10.64 -13.08 2.23
N LEU A 51 -10.54 -13.21 3.55
CA LEU A 51 -11.53 -12.66 4.50
C LEU A 51 -11.39 -11.14 4.58
N LEU A 52 -10.17 -10.60 4.58
CA LEU A 52 -9.92 -9.16 4.51
C LEU A 52 -10.51 -8.55 3.24
N PHE A 53 -10.32 -9.20 2.08
CA PHE A 53 -10.91 -8.78 0.80
C PHE A 53 -12.43 -8.67 0.90
N LYS A 54 -13.07 -9.70 1.49
CA LYS A 54 -14.52 -9.69 1.71
C LYS A 54 -14.96 -8.59 2.67
N ALA A 55 -14.22 -8.36 3.76
CA ALA A 55 -14.54 -7.32 4.73
C ALA A 55 -14.47 -5.92 4.08
N VAL A 56 -13.39 -5.64 3.36
CA VAL A 56 -13.20 -4.37 2.64
C VAL A 56 -14.29 -4.15 1.58
N SER A 57 -14.76 -5.21 0.91
CA SER A 57 -15.87 -5.09 -0.05
C SER A 57 -17.21 -4.68 0.57
N LEU A 58 -17.36 -4.87 1.89
CA LEU A 58 -18.54 -4.53 2.67
C LEU A 58 -18.35 -3.27 3.53
N GLU A 59 -17.15 -2.68 3.55
CA GLU A 59 -16.80 -1.55 4.41
C GLU A 59 -17.49 -0.28 3.95
N PRO A 60 -18.37 0.33 4.79
CA PRO A 60 -19.06 1.56 4.43
C PRO A 60 -18.15 2.80 4.49
N ASP A 61 -17.09 2.77 5.30
CA ASP A 61 -16.13 3.87 5.39
C ASP A 61 -15.14 3.82 4.22
N GLY A 62 -15.41 4.64 3.21
CA GLY A 62 -14.57 4.76 2.02
C GLY A 62 -13.11 5.13 2.33
N PRO A 63 -12.84 6.18 3.13
CA PRO A 63 -11.49 6.47 3.62
C PRO A 63 -10.78 5.28 4.30
N LEU A 64 -11.46 4.57 5.19
CA LEU A 64 -10.90 3.39 5.87
C LEU A 64 -10.57 2.28 4.86
N ALA A 65 -11.52 1.94 3.98
CA ALA A 65 -11.32 0.96 2.92
C ALA A 65 -10.15 1.36 2.00
N SER A 66 -10.05 2.64 1.63
CA SER A 66 -8.96 3.15 0.80
C SER A 66 -7.60 3.03 1.48
N GLY A 67 -7.51 3.30 2.79
CA GLY A 67 -6.28 3.12 3.57
C GLY A 67 -5.84 1.66 3.57
N VAL A 68 -6.77 0.75 3.87
CA VAL A 68 -6.53 -0.69 3.89
C VAL A 68 -6.04 -1.20 2.53
N VAL A 69 -6.73 -0.83 1.45
CA VAL A 69 -6.32 -1.23 0.09
C VAL A 69 -4.90 -0.72 -0.20
N GLY A 70 -4.60 0.54 0.11
CA GLY A 70 -3.26 1.11 -0.10
C GLY A 70 -2.12 0.30 0.53
N ASP A 71 -2.34 -0.20 1.75
CA ASP A 71 -1.35 -1.00 2.49
C ASP A 71 -1.30 -2.46 2.01
N VAL A 72 -2.44 -3.02 1.58
CA VAL A 72 -2.50 -4.36 0.98
C VAL A 72 -1.75 -4.42 -0.35
N LEU A 73 -1.76 -3.36 -1.16
CA LEU A 73 -1.09 -3.33 -2.47
C LEU A 73 0.42 -3.62 -2.37
N GLU A 74 1.06 -3.28 -1.26
CA GLU A 74 2.49 -3.55 -1.02
C GLU A 74 2.78 -5.03 -0.69
N ARG A 75 1.74 -5.82 -0.36
CA ARG A 75 1.86 -7.20 0.12
C ARG A 75 1.35 -8.24 -0.89
N VAL A 76 0.51 -7.83 -1.83
CA VAL A 76 -0.06 -8.72 -2.84
C VAL A 76 0.76 -8.70 -4.13
N PRO A 77 0.76 -9.81 -4.89
CA PRO A 77 1.30 -9.85 -6.24
C PRO A 77 0.72 -8.76 -7.15
N GLY A 78 1.51 -8.30 -8.13
CA GLY A 78 1.13 -7.21 -9.04
C GLY A 78 -0.16 -7.48 -9.81
N ASP A 79 -0.41 -8.72 -10.21
CA ASP A 79 -1.60 -9.17 -10.93
C ASP A 79 -2.89 -9.14 -10.07
N GLU A 80 -2.77 -9.19 -8.74
CA GLU A 80 -3.90 -9.05 -7.81
C GLU A 80 -4.25 -7.60 -7.47
N ARG A 81 -3.34 -6.63 -7.67
CA ARG A 81 -3.53 -5.22 -7.25
C ARG A 81 -4.80 -4.59 -7.80
N GLN A 82 -5.08 -4.82 -9.08
CA GLN A 82 -6.27 -4.27 -9.74
C GLN A 82 -7.58 -4.83 -9.16
N ARG A 83 -7.55 -6.08 -8.68
CA ARG A 83 -8.71 -6.69 -8.03
C ARG A 83 -9.05 -5.98 -6.72
N TRP A 84 -8.04 -5.60 -5.93
CA TRP A 84 -8.21 -4.83 -4.70
C TRP A 84 -8.68 -3.40 -4.94
N ILE A 85 -8.12 -2.71 -5.93
CA ILE A 85 -8.53 -1.34 -6.28
C ILE A 85 -10.02 -1.29 -6.66
N ARG A 86 -10.51 -2.31 -7.37
CA ARG A 86 -11.92 -2.38 -7.79
C ARG A 86 -12.93 -2.49 -6.64
N LEU A 87 -12.49 -2.84 -5.43
CA LEU A 87 -13.36 -2.81 -4.24
C LEU A 87 -13.78 -1.39 -3.86
N LEU A 88 -12.93 -0.41 -4.13
CA LEU A 88 -13.16 0.96 -3.71
C LEU A 88 -14.22 1.63 -4.59
N SER A 89 -14.93 2.61 -4.05
CA SER A 89 -15.75 3.50 -4.88
C SER A 89 -14.85 4.43 -5.71
N PRO A 90 -15.27 4.87 -6.91
CA PRO A 90 -14.45 5.77 -7.74
C PRO A 90 -13.98 7.04 -7.02
N ALA A 91 -14.75 7.52 -6.04
CA ALA A 91 -14.44 8.72 -5.26
C ALA A 91 -13.15 8.59 -4.42
N VAL A 92 -12.74 7.38 -4.03
CA VAL A 92 -11.57 7.14 -3.17
C VAL A 92 -10.48 6.28 -3.83
N ARG A 93 -10.66 5.85 -5.09
CA ARG A 93 -9.68 4.99 -5.80
C ARG A 93 -8.34 5.65 -6.11
N GLY A 94 -8.33 6.97 -6.36
CA GLY A 94 -7.18 7.63 -6.97
C GLY A 94 -5.87 7.51 -6.18
N PHE A 95 -5.94 7.36 -4.85
CA PHE A 95 -4.75 7.08 -4.05
C PHE A 95 -4.17 5.68 -4.35
N SER A 96 -5.02 4.65 -4.31
CA SER A 96 -4.62 3.26 -4.54
C SER A 96 -4.16 3.02 -5.99
N GLU A 97 -4.78 3.68 -6.97
CA GLU A 97 -4.33 3.63 -8.37
C GLU A 97 -2.91 4.18 -8.54
N ARG A 98 -2.62 5.35 -7.95
CA ARG A 98 -1.26 5.91 -7.96
C ARG A 98 -0.27 5.00 -7.23
N ARG A 99 -0.65 4.42 -6.08
CA ARG A 99 0.21 3.51 -5.34
C ARG A 99 0.51 2.23 -6.12
N ALA A 100 -0.46 1.65 -6.84
CA ALA A 100 -0.22 0.49 -7.69
C ALA A 100 0.77 0.80 -8.81
N HIS A 101 0.60 1.93 -9.50
CA HIS A 101 1.57 2.39 -10.51
C HIS A 101 2.96 2.60 -9.91
N ASP A 102 3.05 3.24 -8.74
CA ASP A 102 4.33 3.44 -8.06
C ASP A 102 5.02 2.09 -7.71
N LEU A 103 4.25 1.08 -7.30
CA LEU A 103 4.76 -0.25 -7.00
C LEU A 103 5.26 -0.99 -8.25
N GLU A 104 4.58 -0.86 -9.39
CA GLU A 104 5.03 -1.44 -10.67
C GLU A 104 6.39 -0.85 -11.10
N VAL A 105 6.56 0.47 -10.94
CA VAL A 105 7.86 1.12 -11.19
C VAL A 105 8.92 0.62 -10.21
N LEU A 106 8.57 0.47 -8.93
CA LEU A 106 9.49 -0.02 -7.90
C LEU A 106 9.96 -1.46 -8.17
N GLU A 107 9.06 -2.33 -8.63
CA GLU A 107 9.39 -3.70 -9.04
C GLU A 107 10.32 -3.72 -10.25
N SER A 108 10.04 -2.87 -11.24
CA SER A 108 10.89 -2.73 -12.43
C SER A 108 12.30 -2.25 -12.07
N LEU A 109 12.42 -1.32 -11.10
CA LEU A 109 13.71 -0.87 -10.57
C LEU A 109 14.47 -2.01 -9.89
N LYS A 110 13.81 -2.80 -9.03
CA LYS A 110 14.43 -3.96 -8.34
C LYS A 110 14.95 -5.01 -9.31
N GLN A 111 14.29 -5.14 -10.46
CA GLN A 111 14.67 -6.08 -11.52
C GLN A 111 15.76 -5.52 -12.45
N GLY A 112 16.19 -4.27 -12.27
CA GLY A 112 17.12 -3.60 -13.17
C GLY A 112 16.53 -3.32 -14.57
N ALA A 113 15.21 -3.32 -14.70
CA ALA A 113 14.51 -3.17 -15.98
C ALA A 113 14.33 -1.70 -16.41
N VAL A 114 14.67 -0.74 -15.53
CA VAL A 114 14.58 0.70 -15.79
C VAL A 114 15.98 1.29 -15.78
N SER A 115 16.40 1.88 -16.91
CA SER A 115 17.71 2.53 -17.01
C SER A 115 17.75 3.86 -16.24
N ALA A 116 18.95 4.31 -15.86
CA ALA A 116 19.13 5.62 -15.26
C ALA A 116 18.62 6.78 -16.15
N GLU A 117 18.73 6.66 -17.49
CA GLU A 117 18.16 7.62 -18.44
C GLU A 117 16.63 7.68 -18.34
N ALA A 118 15.96 6.52 -18.34
CA ALA A 118 14.50 6.47 -18.16
C ALA A 118 14.08 7.04 -16.80
N VAL A 119 14.85 6.80 -15.74
CA VAL A 119 14.62 7.45 -14.44
C VAL A 119 14.80 8.97 -14.54
N ASP A 120 15.81 9.46 -15.25
CA ASP A 120 16.13 10.88 -15.41
C ASP A 120 14.98 11.66 -16.07
N ASP A 121 14.28 11.02 -16.99
CA ASP A 121 13.09 11.55 -17.67
C ASP A 121 11.83 11.47 -16.81
N LEU A 122 11.63 10.36 -16.09
CA LEU A 122 10.37 10.08 -15.40
C LEU A 122 10.33 10.59 -13.95
N ILE A 123 11.48 10.87 -13.32
CA ILE A 123 11.54 11.17 -11.88
C ILE A 123 10.66 12.36 -11.46
N ALA A 124 10.43 13.33 -12.35
CA ALA A 124 9.57 14.47 -12.07
C ALA A 124 8.09 14.08 -11.84
N SER A 125 7.62 13.00 -12.48
CA SER A 125 6.25 12.49 -12.36
C SER A 125 6.06 11.55 -11.16
N TRP A 126 7.14 10.97 -10.62
CA TRP A 126 7.09 10.04 -9.50
C TRP A 126 6.57 10.69 -8.22
N SER A 127 5.81 9.95 -7.41
CA SER A 127 5.40 10.44 -6.09
C SER A 127 6.60 10.59 -5.15
N ASP A 128 6.46 11.41 -4.10
CA ASP A 128 7.48 11.49 -3.04
C ASP A 128 7.71 10.13 -2.35
N TRP A 129 6.67 9.29 -2.32
CA TRP A 129 6.75 7.93 -1.79
C TRP A 129 7.64 7.06 -2.68
N LEU A 130 7.41 7.08 -4.00
CA LEU A 130 8.19 6.30 -4.96
C LEU A 130 9.66 6.75 -4.97
N GLN A 131 9.92 8.06 -5.03
CA GLN A 131 11.29 8.57 -5.03
C GLN A 131 12.07 8.18 -3.76
N ARG A 132 11.40 8.08 -2.60
CA ARG A 132 12.02 7.57 -1.37
C ARG A 132 12.29 6.07 -1.47
N ARG A 133 11.29 5.28 -1.84
CA ARG A 133 11.41 3.82 -1.94
C ARG A 133 12.41 3.39 -3.01
N ALA A 134 12.56 4.16 -4.09
CA ALA A 134 13.54 3.90 -5.15
C ALA A 134 14.98 3.87 -4.62
N ILE A 135 15.31 4.69 -3.61
CA ILE A 135 16.64 4.72 -2.99
C ILE A 135 16.97 3.39 -2.32
N ASP A 136 15.98 2.79 -1.65
CA ASP A 136 16.16 1.52 -0.92
C ASP A 136 16.03 0.30 -1.85
N ALA A 137 15.43 0.48 -3.03
CA ALA A 137 15.07 -0.61 -3.94
C ALA A 137 16.10 -0.88 -5.05
N THR A 138 17.00 0.06 -5.31
CA THR A 138 18.02 -0.07 -6.36
C THR A 138 19.42 -0.09 -5.78
N THR A 139 20.28 -0.93 -6.35
CA THR A 139 21.74 -0.91 -6.13
C THR A 139 22.48 -0.25 -7.30
N ASP A 140 21.74 0.27 -8.29
CA ASP A 140 22.32 0.97 -9.44
C ASP A 140 22.75 2.39 -9.04
N GLN A 141 24.06 2.60 -9.02
CA GLN A 141 24.66 3.89 -8.66
C GLN A 141 24.34 5.01 -9.66
N ASP A 142 24.09 4.71 -10.93
CA ASP A 142 23.67 5.72 -11.91
C ASP A 142 22.24 6.19 -11.61
N VAL A 143 21.34 5.27 -11.24
CA VAL A 143 19.99 5.61 -10.76
C VAL A 143 20.06 6.45 -9.49
N LEU A 144 20.85 6.06 -8.49
CA LEU A 144 21.04 6.85 -7.27
C LEU A 144 21.63 8.25 -7.56
N ARG A 145 22.53 8.36 -8.55
CA ARG A 145 23.05 9.65 -9.03
C ARG A 145 21.98 10.52 -9.70
N VAL A 146 21.00 9.94 -10.36
CA VAL A 146 19.83 10.68 -10.85
C VAL A 146 18.97 11.17 -9.68
N VAL A 147 18.61 10.29 -8.74
CA VAL A 147 17.76 10.66 -7.59
C VAL A 147 18.41 11.71 -6.70
N SER A 148 19.73 11.65 -6.48
CA SER A 148 20.46 12.65 -5.69
C SER A 148 20.46 14.05 -6.32
N ARG A 149 20.38 14.15 -7.65
CA ARG A 149 20.34 15.43 -8.37
C ARG A 149 18.91 15.96 -8.55
N LYS A 150 17.99 15.08 -8.96
CA LYS A 150 16.63 15.45 -9.41
C LYS A 150 15.50 15.11 -8.45
N GLY A 151 15.78 14.43 -7.33
CA GLY A 151 14.77 14.13 -6.33
C GLY A 151 14.02 15.39 -5.89
N ARG A 152 12.69 15.31 -5.73
CA ARG A 152 11.81 16.47 -5.56
C ARG A 152 12.19 17.30 -4.33
N THR A 153 12.49 16.63 -3.22
CA THR A 153 12.82 17.29 -1.95
C THR A 153 14.30 17.19 -1.61
N LYS A 154 14.82 18.16 -0.86
CA LYS A 154 16.19 18.11 -0.32
C LYS A 154 16.44 16.83 0.48
N LYS A 155 15.44 16.36 1.24
CA LYS A 155 15.54 15.13 2.04
C LYS A 155 15.76 13.90 1.16
N ILE A 156 15.02 13.77 0.06
CA ILE A 156 15.17 12.67 -0.92
C ILE A 156 16.57 12.72 -1.54
N ARG A 157 16.99 13.91 -2.01
CA ARG A 157 18.31 14.09 -2.61
C ARG A 157 19.43 13.69 -1.66
N GLN A 158 19.34 14.12 -0.39
CA GLN A 158 20.35 13.78 0.62
C GLN A 158 20.37 12.29 0.97
N ALA A 159 19.21 11.63 1.05
CA ALA A 159 19.12 10.20 1.28
C ALA A 159 19.83 9.41 0.16
N ALA A 160 19.64 9.81 -1.10
CA ALA A 160 20.33 9.19 -2.23
C ALA A 160 21.86 9.43 -2.21
N VAL A 161 22.31 10.64 -1.83
CA VAL A 161 23.75 10.90 -1.61
C VAL A 161 24.32 10.00 -0.52
N ASN A 162 23.56 9.75 0.55
CA ASN A 162 24.02 8.88 1.63
C ASN A 162 24.07 7.42 1.17
N ALA A 163 23.07 6.94 0.42
CA ALA A 163 23.07 5.60 -0.15
C ALA A 163 24.30 5.34 -1.04
N LEU A 164 24.68 6.31 -1.88
CA LEU A 164 25.90 6.25 -2.71
C LEU A 164 27.21 6.12 -1.93
N ARG A 165 27.22 6.43 -0.63
CA ARG A 165 28.42 6.32 0.24
C ARG A 165 28.51 4.99 0.97
N HIS A 166 27.44 4.18 0.92
CA HIS A 166 27.30 2.95 1.69
C HIS A 166 27.31 1.67 0.82
N ASP A 167 27.60 1.79 -0.48
CA ASP A 167 28.03 0.69 -1.35
C ASP A 167 29.55 0.44 -1.23
#